data_AF-V9H5W2-F1
#
_entry.id   AF-V9H5W2-F1
#
_cell.length_a   1.000
_cell.length_b   1.000
_cell.length_c   1.000
_cell.angle_alpha   90.00
_cell.angle_beta   90.00
_cell.angle_gamma   90.00
#
_symmetry.space_group_name_H-M   'P 1'
#
loop_
_entity.id
_entity.type
_entity.pdbx_description
1 polymer ?
#
loop_
_entity_poly.entity_id
_entity_poly.type
_entity_poly.pdbx_seq_one_letter_code
_entity_poly.pdbx_strand_id
1 'polypeptide(L)' 'MTAIIVSVLAGLFTAAMLFYILFGDWEEFCDCVKFYFTPEFWSALQGKYWDDRWAEIKLNLWLMISFGVGFLVYVNMK' A
#
# COMPACT_ATOMS: atom_id res chain seq x y z
N MET A 1 21.93 -11.58 -8.49
CA MET A 1 21.36 -10.39 -9.19
C MET A 1 19.94 -10.67 -9.67
N THR A 2 19.69 -11.81 -10.32
CA THR A 2 18.35 -12.24 -10.79
C THR A 2 17.29 -12.35 -9.68
N ALA A 3 17.62 -12.94 -8.53
CA ALA A 3 16.68 -13.10 -7.41
C ALA A 3 16.10 -11.76 -6.90
N ILE A 4 16.93 -10.71 -6.84
CA ILE A 4 16.50 -9.37 -6.42
C ILE A 4 15.52 -8.78 -7.43
N ILE A 5 15.85 -8.88 -8.73
CA ILE A 5 14.99 -8.39 -9.81
C ILE A 5 13.62 -9.10 -9.76
N VAL A 6 13.59 -10.41 -9.55
CA VAL A 6 12.33 -11.18 -9.46
C VAL A 6 11.54 -10.79 -8.21
N SER A 7 12.18 -10.60 -7.05
CA SER A 7 11.48 -10.15 -5.83
C SER A 7 10.86 -8.75 -5.99
N VAL A 8 11.57 -7.83 -6.65
CA VAL A 8 11.06 -6.47 -6.91
C VAL A 8 9.90 -6.52 -7.91
N LEU A 9 10.03 -7.29 -8.99
CA LEU A 9 8.96 -7.46 -9.98
C LEU A 9 7.71 -8.11 -9.37
N ALA A 10 7.88 -9.13 -8.53
CA ALA A 10 6.78 -9.79 -7.84
C ALA A 10 6.07 -8.82 -6.88
N GLY A 11 6.81 -8.08 -6.06
CA GLY A 11 6.24 -7.08 -5.16
C GLY A 11 5.51 -5.97 -5.91
N LEU A 12 6.06 -5.51 -7.04
CA LEU A 12 5.46 -4.43 -7.85
C LEU A 12 4.21 -4.91 -8.62
N PHE A 13 4.21 -6.18 -9.07
CA PHE A 13 3.03 -6.80 -9.67
C PHE A 13 1.90 -6.99 -8.65
N THR A 14 2.24 -7.46 -7.44
CA THR A 14 1.27 -7.60 -6.35
C THR A 14 0.72 -6.24 -5.91
N ALA A 15 1.55 -5.22 -5.85
CA ALA A 15 1.15 -3.84 -5.60
C ALA A 15 0.15 -3.34 -6.66
N ALA A 16 0.42 -3.57 -7.95
CA ALA A 16 -0.49 -3.16 -9.02
C ALA A 16 -1.85 -3.88 -8.96
N MET A 17 -1.86 -5.18 -8.65
CA MET A 17 -3.12 -5.93 -8.47
C MET A 17 -3.91 -5.47 -7.25
N LEU A 18 -3.24 -5.30 -6.12
CA LEU A 18 -3.87 -4.80 -4.90
C LEU A 18 -4.37 -3.37 -5.04
N PHE A 19 -3.67 -2.54 -5.82
CA PHE A 19 -4.13 -1.20 -6.16
C PHE A 19 -5.50 -1.29 -6.84
N TYR A 20 -5.62 -2.10 -7.90
CA TYR A 20 -6.89 -2.23 -8.63
C TYR A 20 -8.03 -2.83 -7.78
N ILE A 21 -7.70 -3.68 -6.80
CA ILE A 21 -8.69 -4.31 -5.90
C ILE A 21 -9.12 -3.36 -4.77
N LEU A 22 -8.20 -2.57 -4.21
CA LEU A 22 -8.43 -1.74 -3.02
C LEU A 22 -8.82 -0.30 -3.36
N PHE A 23 -8.32 0.21 -4.48
CA PHE A 23 -8.47 1.58 -4.96
C PHE A 23 -9.03 1.52 -6.38
N GLY A 24 -10.32 1.84 -6.52
CA GLY A 24 -10.98 1.81 -7.83
C GLY A 24 -10.45 2.90 -8.76
N ASP A 25 -10.02 4.03 -8.19
CA ASP A 25 -9.58 5.21 -8.94
C ASP A 25 -8.19 5.71 -8.50
N TRP A 26 -7.44 6.24 -9.48
CA TRP A 26 -6.12 6.85 -9.25
C TRP A 26 -6.21 8.08 -8.34
N GLU A 27 -7.33 8.81 -8.39
CA GLU A 27 -7.57 9.98 -7.55
C GLU A 27 -7.70 9.58 -6.07
N GLU A 28 -8.44 8.50 -5.79
CA GLU A 28 -8.66 7.96 -4.45
C GLU A 28 -7.35 7.45 -3.82
N PHE A 29 -6.48 6.83 -4.61
CA PHE A 29 -5.14 6.43 -4.17
C PHE A 29 -4.23 7.63 -3.92
N CYS A 30 -4.23 8.63 -4.81
CA CYS A 30 -3.38 9.80 -4.67
C CYS A 30 -3.77 10.60 -3.42
N ASP A 31 -5.06 10.72 -3.13
CA ASP A 31 -5.56 11.30 -1.89
C ASP A 31 -5.10 10.48 -0.68
N CYS A 32 -5.24 9.16 -0.70
CA CYS A 32 -4.77 8.30 0.40
C CYS A 32 -3.25 8.43 0.62
N VAL A 33 -2.43 8.47 -0.43
CA VAL A 33 -0.96 8.62 -0.32
C VAL A 33 -0.59 10.01 0.19
N LYS A 34 -1.32 11.03 -0.25
CA LYS A 34 -1.17 12.40 0.23
C LYS A 34 -1.54 12.50 1.71
N PHE A 35 -2.57 11.80 2.14
CA PHE A 35 -2.92 11.64 3.56
C PHE A 35 -1.84 10.88 4.33
N TYR A 36 -1.26 9.81 3.78
CA TYR A 36 -0.17 9.08 4.44
C TYR A 36 1.09 9.94 4.67
N PHE A 37 1.39 10.85 3.74
CA PHE A 37 2.51 11.79 3.86
C PHE A 37 2.17 13.07 4.64
N THR A 38 0.88 13.35 4.86
CA THR A 38 0.44 14.48 5.69
C THR A 38 0.24 13.95 7.11
N PRO A 39 1.02 14.39 8.13
CA PRO A 39 0.87 13.86 9.47
C PRO A 39 -0.49 14.28 10.08
N GLU A 40 -1.48 13.40 9.97
CA GLU A 40 -2.89 13.59 10.33
C GLU A 40 -3.21 13.36 11.82
N PHE A 41 -2.56 14.10 12.74
CA PHE A 41 -3.15 14.25 14.09
C PHE A 41 -4.34 15.23 14.09
N TRP A 42 -4.52 16.01 13.01
CA TRP A 42 -5.44 17.15 12.94
C TRP A 42 -6.82 16.83 12.30
N SER A 43 -6.92 15.88 11.35
CA SER A 43 -8.22 15.49 10.75
C SER A 43 -9.07 14.58 11.64
N ALA A 44 -8.45 13.87 12.57
CA ALA A 44 -9.12 13.07 13.59
C ALA A 44 -10.16 13.84 14.45
N LEU A 45 -10.03 15.16 14.56
CA LEU A 45 -10.92 16.03 15.35
C LEU A 45 -12.16 16.54 14.57
N GLN A 46 -12.23 16.36 13.24
CA GLN A 46 -13.30 16.90 12.38
C GLN A 46 -14.50 15.96 12.14
N GLY A 47 -14.50 14.75 12.69
CA GLY A 47 -15.68 13.85 12.68
C GLY A 47 -15.78 12.89 11.47
N LYS A 48 -14.77 12.83 10.59
CA LYS A 48 -14.63 11.82 9.52
C LYS A 48 -13.68 10.66 9.87
N TYR A 49 -13.52 10.41 11.17
CA TYR A 49 -12.55 9.45 11.71
C TYR A 49 -12.64 8.05 11.08
N TRP A 50 -13.84 7.60 10.70
CA TRP A 50 -14.05 6.26 10.15
C TRP A 50 -13.62 6.11 8.68
N ASP A 51 -13.83 7.13 7.84
CA ASP A 51 -13.39 7.10 6.44
C ASP A 51 -11.86 7.23 6.34
N ASP A 52 -11.27 8.16 7.11
CA ASP A 52 -9.83 8.39 7.13
C ASP A 52 -9.07 7.16 7.66
N ARG A 53 -9.61 6.50 8.70
CA ARG A 53 -9.00 5.26 9.23
C ARG A 53 -9.11 4.09 8.25
N TRP A 54 -10.20 4.01 7.49
CA TRP A 54 -10.38 2.95 6.49
C TRP A 54 -9.42 3.13 5.31
N ALA A 55 -9.22 4.36 4.86
CA ALA A 55 -8.21 4.71 3.87
C ALA A 55 -6.78 4.37 4.33
N GLU A 56 -6.43 4.74 5.57
CA GLU A 56 -5.13 4.42 6.18
C GLU A 56 -4.90 2.90 6.27
N ILE A 57 -5.91 2.13 6.71
CA ILE A 57 -5.83 0.67 6.81
C ILE A 57 -5.64 0.04 5.42
N LYS A 58 -6.38 0.48 4.39
CA LYS A 58 -6.21 -0.03 3.01
C LYS A 58 -4.79 0.19 2.50
N LEU A 59 -4.24 1.38 2.70
CA LEU A 59 -2.87 1.70 2.28
C LEU A 59 -1.83 0.87 3.02
N ASN A 60 -1.99 0.74 4.34
CA ASN A 60 -1.07 -0.05 5.15
C ASN A 60 -1.13 -1.54 4.78
N LEU A 61 -2.33 -2.06 4.52
CA LEU A 61 -2.53 -3.44 4.04
C LEU A 61 -1.88 -3.64 2.66
N TRP A 62 -2.07 -2.69 1.74
CA TRP A 62 -1.45 -2.70 0.41
C TRP A 62 0.07 -2.75 0.51
N LEU A 63 0.66 -1.92 1.35
CA LEU A 63 2.10 -1.82 1.53
C LEU A 63 2.68 -3.07 2.20
N MET A 64 2.02 -3.55 3.27
CA MET A 64 2.42 -4.77 3.99
C MET A 64 2.37 -6.02 3.10
N ILE A 65 1.33 -6.20 2.30
CA ILE A 65 1.22 -7.37 1.42
C ILE A 65 2.24 -7.28 0.28
N SER A 66 2.38 -6.10 -0.34
CA SER A 66 3.34 -5.90 -1.44
C SER A 66 4.79 -6.13 -0.99
N PHE A 67 5.15 -5.61 0.18
CA PHE A 67 6.48 -5.82 0.76
C PHE A 67 6.68 -7.25 1.26
N GLY A 68 5.65 -7.85 1.88
CA GLY A 68 5.66 -9.23 2.35
C GLY A 68 5.87 -10.22 1.21
N VAL A 69 5.19 -10.05 0.07
CA VAL A 69 5.38 -10.91 -1.11
C VAL A 69 6.78 -10.76 -1.69
N GLY A 70 7.28 -9.52 -1.85
CA GLY A 70 8.66 -9.28 -2.29
C GLY A 70 9.69 -9.95 -1.38
N PHE A 71 9.51 -9.84 -0.06
CA PHE A 71 10.38 -10.47 0.93
C PHE A 71 10.30 -12.00 0.89
N LEU A 72 9.09 -12.57 0.78
CA LEU A 72 8.88 -14.01 0.73
C LEU A 72 9.52 -14.64 -0.51
N VAL A 73 9.41 -13.97 -1.67
CA VAL A 73 10.06 -14.37 -2.91
C VAL A 73 11.57 -14.29 -2.79
N TYR A 74 12.09 -13.23 -2.15
CA TYR A 74 13.52 -13.10 -1.89
C TYR A 74 14.05 -14.21 -0.98
N VAL A 75 13.32 -14.56 0.09
CA VAL A 75 13.71 -15.64 1.03
C VAL A 75 13.65 -17.01 0.36
N ASN A 76 12.66 -17.29 -0.50
CA ASN A 76 12.57 -18.57 -1.22
C ASN A 76 13.61 -18.71 -2.34
N MET A 77 14.05 -17.61 -2.95
CA MET A 77 15.04 -17.62 -4.03
C MET A 77 16.50 -17.53 -3.55
N LYS A 78 16.73 -17.44 -2.23
CA LYS A 78 18.05 -17.40 -1.62
C LYS A 78 18.49 -18.78 -1.17
#